data_AF-A0A822D184-F1
#
_entry.id   AF-A0A822D184-F1
#
_cell.length_a   1.000
_cell.length_b   1.000
_cell.length_c   1.000
_cell.angle_alpha   90.00
_cell.angle_beta   90.00
_cell.angle_gamma   90.00
#
_symmetry.space_group_name_H-M   'P 1'
#
loop_
_entity.id
_entity.type
_entity.pdbx_description
1 polymer ?
#
loop_
_entity_poly.entity_id
_entity_poly.type
_entity_poly.pdbx_seq_one_letter_code
_entity_poly.pdbx_strand_id
1 'polypeptide(L)'
;IYESIPVTFLKYLEQKEIVKKVNFRRDFTANQICMGTEHNIDFNDFIKCLRDSIKVGFTSSNVTEVYPENLGDDITKEFRKQATTRAKRGNKLSTIIRFNTEYEKKGAPYWTRVNAYVYINIIEECEDNWFAANKYKFSYDLTIEFNGISINSNKAIKLNELIAKNNVANSIKEIKSRCP
;
A
#
# COMPACT_ATOMS: atom_id res chain seq x y z
N ILE A 1 -5.18 5.42 15.35
CA ILE A 1 -5.13 4.30 16.34
C ILE A 1 -3.74 4.17 16.99
N TYR A 2 -2.63 4.34 16.27
CA TYR A 2 -1.27 4.27 16.85
C TYR A 2 -0.89 5.46 17.74
N GLU A 3 -1.48 6.63 17.50
CA GLU A 3 -1.25 7.81 18.34
C GLU A 3 -1.83 7.67 19.75
N SER A 4 -2.79 6.76 19.95
CA SER A 4 -3.43 6.54 21.25
C SER A 4 -2.81 5.40 22.07
N ILE A 5 -1.88 4.61 21.50
CA ILE A 5 -1.17 3.56 22.23
C ILE A 5 0.19 4.11 22.67
N PRO A 6 0.48 4.19 23.99
CA PRO A 6 1.73 4.77 24.46
C PRO A 6 2.96 4.03 23.94
N VAL A 7 3.93 4.77 23.40
CA VAL A 7 5.17 4.22 22.79
C VAL A 7 5.88 3.22 23.69
N THR A 8 5.88 3.46 25.02
CA THR A 8 6.48 2.53 26.00
C THR A 8 5.80 1.16 26.02
N PHE A 9 4.48 1.12 25.84
CA PHE A 9 3.72 -0.13 25.80
C PHE A 9 4.01 -0.91 24.52
N LEU A 10 4.11 -0.23 23.38
CA LEU A 10 4.52 -0.86 22.11
C LEU A 10 5.91 -1.50 22.23
N LYS A 11 6.89 -0.78 22.78
CA LYS A 11 8.24 -1.32 23.01
C LYS A 11 8.24 -2.57 23.90
N TYR A 12 7.43 -2.57 24.96
CA TYR A 12 7.27 -3.74 25.83
C TYR A 12 6.65 -4.94 25.09
N LEU A 13 5.60 -4.71 24.30
CA LEU A 13 4.96 -5.77 23.53
C LEU A 13 5.89 -6.34 22.44
N GLU A 14 6.72 -5.49 21.83
CA GLU A 14 7.77 -5.91 20.89
C GLU A 14 8.82 -6.77 21.60
N GLN A 15 9.32 -6.35 22.77
CA GLN A 15 10.24 -7.15 23.59
C GLN A 15 9.67 -8.52 24.00
N LYS A 16 8.35 -8.63 24.15
CA LYS A 16 7.65 -9.89 24.47
C LYS A 16 7.24 -10.70 23.23
N GLU A 17 7.61 -10.22 22.04
CA GLU A 17 7.24 -10.80 20.74
C GLU A 17 5.72 -11.04 20.63
N ILE A 18 4.94 -10.10 21.17
CA ILE A 18 3.47 -10.09 21.08
C ILE A 18 3.06 -9.33 19.82
N VAL A 19 3.73 -8.22 19.55
CA VAL A 19 3.51 -7.39 18.36
C VAL A 19 4.82 -7.18 17.61
N LYS A 20 4.72 -6.98 16.29
CA LYS A 20 5.81 -6.54 15.43
C LYS A 20 5.32 -5.37 14.58
N LYS A 21 6.06 -4.26 14.58
CA LYS A 21 5.80 -3.16 13.64
C LYS A 21 6.26 -3.56 12.23
N VAL A 22 5.40 -3.31 11.26
CA VAL A 22 5.69 -3.49 9.83
C VAL A 22 5.77 -2.11 9.20
N ASN A 23 6.94 -1.76 8.66
CA ASN A 23 7.13 -0.54 7.89
C ASN A 23 7.68 -0.91 6.52
N PHE A 24 7.13 -0.29 5.49
CA PHE A 24 7.64 -0.38 4.13
C PHE A 24 7.40 0.95 3.44
N ARG A 25 8.36 1.38 2.64
CA ARG A 25 8.20 2.52 1.74
C ARG A 25 8.95 2.20 0.47
N ARG A 26 8.31 2.41 -0.68
CA ARG A 26 8.97 2.25 -1.97
C ARG A 26 8.37 3.11 -3.05
N ASP A 27 9.25 3.58 -3.92
CA ASP A 27 8.94 4.34 -5.10
C ASP A 27 9.17 3.47 -6.34
N PHE A 28 8.28 3.59 -7.33
CA PHE A 28 8.31 2.90 -8.60
C PHE A 28 8.05 3.92 -9.71
N THR A 29 8.81 3.83 -10.79
CA THR A 29 8.59 4.65 -11.98
C THR A 29 8.67 3.78 -13.21
N ALA A 30 7.76 3.99 -14.14
CA ALA A 30 7.80 3.34 -15.44
C ALA A 30 7.36 4.33 -16.53
N ASN A 31 8.24 4.57 -17.49
CA ASN A 31 8.14 5.67 -18.46
C ASN A 31 7.26 5.36 -19.68
N GLN A 32 7.09 4.10 -20.05
CA GLN A 32 6.18 3.68 -21.12
C GLN A 32 5.83 2.22 -20.95
N ILE A 33 4.54 1.92 -20.87
CA ILE A 33 4.08 0.62 -20.37
C ILE A 33 3.12 -0.09 -21.33
N CYS A 34 2.21 0.66 -21.96
CA CYS A 34 1.42 0.13 -23.06
C CYS A 34 1.47 1.07 -24.27
N MET A 35 1.20 0.50 -25.44
CA MET A 35 0.97 1.23 -26.68
C MET A 35 -0.38 0.81 -27.25
N GLY A 36 -1.33 1.74 -27.28
CA GLY A 36 -2.63 1.55 -27.93
C GLY A 36 -2.82 2.48 -29.11
N THR A 37 -3.92 2.30 -29.85
CA THR A 37 -4.39 3.29 -30.84
C THR A 37 -5.72 3.88 -30.37
N GLU A 38 -6.18 4.96 -31.01
CA GLU A 38 -7.51 5.56 -30.70
C GLU A 38 -8.67 4.58 -30.78
N HIS A 39 -8.53 3.55 -31.62
CA HIS A 39 -9.56 2.54 -31.85
C HIS A 39 -9.43 1.33 -30.92
N ASN A 40 -8.26 1.13 -30.31
CA ASN A 40 -8.01 0.02 -29.38
C ASN A 40 -6.97 0.44 -28.33
N ILE A 41 -7.45 1.11 -27.28
CA ILE A 41 -6.62 1.49 -26.13
C ILE A 41 -6.60 0.31 -25.16
N ASP A 42 -5.50 -0.44 -25.12
CA ASP A 42 -5.36 -1.54 -24.17
C ASP A 42 -4.77 -1.06 -22.84
N PHE A 43 -5.63 -0.84 -21.85
CA PHE A 43 -5.22 -0.47 -20.51
C PHE A 43 -4.78 -1.68 -19.66
N ASN A 44 -4.98 -2.91 -20.14
CA ASN A 44 -4.67 -4.11 -19.38
C ASN A 44 -3.16 -4.34 -19.26
N ASP A 45 -2.39 -4.03 -20.31
CA ASP A 45 -0.93 -4.11 -20.27
C ASP A 45 -0.34 -3.16 -19.23
N PHE A 46 -0.89 -1.94 -19.13
CA PHE A 46 -0.54 -1.00 -18.06
C PHE A 46 -0.82 -1.61 -16.67
N ILE A 47 -2.02 -2.15 -16.45
CA ILE A 47 -2.40 -2.76 -15.16
C ILE A 47 -1.47 -3.94 -14.83
N LYS A 48 -1.16 -4.77 -15.81
CA LYS A 48 -0.28 -5.93 -15.64
C LYS A 48 1.11 -5.50 -15.18
N CYS A 49 1.72 -4.57 -15.89
CA CYS A 49 3.06 -4.06 -15.54
C CYS A 49 3.08 -3.30 -14.21
N LEU A 50 2.00 -2.59 -13.86
CA LEU A 50 1.84 -1.98 -12.53
C LEU A 50 1.88 -3.06 -11.44
N ARG A 51 1.06 -4.11 -11.57
CA ARG A 51 1.04 -5.24 -10.62
C ARG A 51 2.39 -5.93 -10.52
N ASP A 52 3.05 -6.17 -11.65
CA ASP A 52 4.38 -6.81 -11.68
C ASP A 52 5.44 -5.95 -10.97
N SER A 53 5.39 -4.62 -11.13
CA SER A 53 6.32 -3.70 -10.48
C SER A 53 6.13 -3.69 -8.96
N ILE A 54 4.87 -3.65 -8.49
CA ILE A 54 4.53 -3.78 -7.07
C ILE A 54 5.06 -5.12 -6.52
N LYS A 55 4.84 -6.22 -7.25
CA LYS A 55 5.29 -7.57 -6.87
C LYS A 55 6.81 -7.63 -6.70
N VAL A 56 7.58 -7.12 -7.65
CA VAL A 56 9.05 -7.05 -7.54
C VAL A 56 9.48 -6.26 -6.31
N GLY A 57 8.82 -5.13 -6.05
CA GLY A 57 9.08 -4.31 -4.86
C GLY A 57 8.80 -5.05 -3.54
N PHE A 58 7.68 -5.77 -3.47
CA PHE A 58 7.31 -6.53 -2.27
C PHE A 58 8.25 -7.71 -2.05
N THR A 59 8.55 -8.48 -3.09
CA THR A 59 9.47 -9.63 -3.01
C THR A 59 10.86 -9.18 -2.54
N SER A 60 11.41 -8.11 -3.13
CA SER A 60 12.73 -7.61 -2.74
C SER A 60 12.78 -7.00 -1.33
N SER A 61 11.64 -6.59 -0.77
CA SER A 61 11.53 -6.10 0.61
C SER A 61 10.93 -7.11 1.58
N ASN A 62 10.73 -8.37 1.16
CA ASN A 62 10.09 -9.44 1.94
C ASN A 62 8.73 -9.03 2.54
N VAL A 63 7.96 -8.22 1.84
CA VAL A 63 6.59 -7.88 2.24
C VAL A 63 5.71 -9.09 1.95
N THR A 64 5.04 -9.59 2.99
CA THR A 64 4.15 -10.75 2.89
C THR A 64 2.73 -10.46 3.37
N GLU A 65 2.54 -9.29 3.97
CA GLU A 65 1.34 -8.85 4.66
C GLU A 65 0.26 -8.34 3.68
N VAL A 66 0.68 -7.85 2.52
CA VAL A 66 -0.18 -7.33 1.45
C VAL A 66 0.08 -8.13 0.19
N TYR A 67 -0.97 -8.56 -0.49
CA TYR A 67 -0.85 -9.19 -1.81
C TYR A 67 -0.72 -8.10 -2.89
N PRO A 68 0.33 -8.14 -3.74
CA PRO A 68 0.53 -7.16 -4.81
C PRO A 68 -0.70 -6.99 -5.72
N GLU A 69 -1.42 -8.08 -5.98
CA GLU A 69 -2.60 -8.13 -6.84
C GLU A 69 -3.73 -7.27 -6.27
N ASN A 70 -4.00 -7.40 -4.96
CA ASN A 70 -5.05 -6.63 -4.29
C ASN A 70 -4.75 -5.12 -4.34
N LEU A 71 -3.48 -4.74 -4.13
CA LEU A 71 -3.09 -3.33 -4.20
C LEU A 71 -3.18 -2.79 -5.63
N GLY A 72 -2.76 -3.57 -6.63
CA GLY A 72 -2.93 -3.20 -8.03
C GLY A 72 -4.40 -3.04 -8.43
N ASP A 73 -5.29 -3.86 -7.87
CA ASP A 73 -6.74 -3.77 -8.09
C ASP A 73 -7.33 -2.51 -7.46
N ASP A 74 -6.93 -2.18 -6.24
CA ASP A 74 -7.35 -0.95 -5.57
C ASP A 74 -6.90 0.30 -6.35
N ILE A 75 -5.65 0.34 -6.81
CA ILE A 75 -5.14 1.44 -7.67
C ILE A 75 -5.97 1.53 -8.95
N THR A 76 -6.21 0.40 -9.61
CA THR A 76 -6.98 0.35 -10.87
C THR A 76 -8.41 0.86 -10.68
N LYS A 77 -9.04 0.44 -9.58
CA LYS A 77 -10.40 0.86 -9.22
C LYS A 77 -10.46 2.37 -8.97
N GLU A 78 -9.50 2.92 -8.22
CA GLU A 78 -9.43 4.35 -7.97
C GLU A 78 -9.12 5.16 -9.25
N PHE A 79 -8.25 4.65 -10.13
CA PHE A 79 -7.99 5.30 -11.41
C PHE A 79 -9.25 5.36 -12.27
N ARG A 80 -9.99 4.25 -12.40
CA ARG A 80 -11.23 4.22 -13.19
C ARG A 80 -12.32 5.16 -12.66
N LYS A 81 -12.32 5.46 -11.36
CA LYS A 81 -13.24 6.44 -10.77
C LYS A 81 -12.84 7.88 -11.07
N GLN A 82 -11.54 8.17 -11.11
CA GLN A 82 -11.02 9.54 -11.18
C GLN A 82 -10.66 9.99 -12.60
N ALA A 83 -10.21 9.06 -13.46
CA ALA A 83 -9.89 9.31 -14.85
C ALA A 83 -11.17 9.36 -15.70
N THR A 84 -11.81 10.53 -15.73
CA THR A 84 -13.07 10.77 -16.47
C THR A 84 -12.85 11.18 -17.92
N THR A 85 -11.63 11.60 -18.27
CA THR A 85 -11.27 12.06 -19.62
C THR A 85 -9.99 11.42 -20.09
N ARG A 86 -9.79 11.44 -21.41
CA ARG A 86 -8.61 10.90 -22.08
C ARG A 86 -7.72 12.01 -22.60
N ALA A 87 -6.42 11.71 -22.74
CA ALA A 87 -5.49 12.63 -23.37
C ALA A 87 -5.91 12.84 -24.82
N LYS A 88 -6.05 14.11 -25.22
CA LYS A 88 -6.29 14.45 -26.62
C LYS A 88 -4.99 14.35 -27.40
N ARG A 89 -5.10 14.17 -28.72
CA ARG A 89 -3.98 14.22 -29.67
C ARG A 89 -2.99 15.33 -29.35
N GLY A 90 -1.71 14.98 -29.33
CA GLY A 90 -0.59 15.88 -29.05
C GLY A 90 -0.48 16.35 -27.59
N ASN A 91 -1.33 15.84 -26.69
CA ASN A 91 -1.37 16.28 -25.30
C ASN A 91 -1.04 15.14 -24.33
N LYS A 92 -0.66 15.54 -23.12
CA LYS A 92 -0.51 14.68 -21.95
C LYS A 92 -1.59 15.02 -20.94
N LEU A 93 -2.13 13.99 -20.29
CA LEU A 93 -3.07 14.11 -19.19
C LEU A 93 -2.49 13.39 -17.98
N SER A 94 -2.36 14.10 -16.87
CA SER A 94 -1.93 13.54 -15.59
C SER A 94 -3.14 13.31 -14.69
N THR A 95 -3.23 12.12 -14.11
CA THR A 95 -4.21 11.76 -13.09
C THR A 95 -3.48 11.41 -11.81
N ILE A 96 -3.65 12.24 -10.78
CA ILE A 96 -3.06 12.01 -9.45
C ILE A 96 -4.10 11.35 -8.57
N ILE A 97 -3.76 10.18 -8.05
CA ILE A 97 -4.61 9.40 -7.14
C ILE A 97 -3.91 9.32 -5.78
N ARG A 98 -4.68 9.59 -4.73
CA ARG A 98 -4.26 9.43 -3.33
C ARG A 98 -5.33 8.67 -2.58
N PHE A 99 -4.96 7.56 -1.95
CA PHE A 99 -5.89 6.81 -1.12
C PHE A 99 -5.16 6.07 0.00
N ASN A 100 -5.93 5.72 1.01
CA ASN A 100 -5.53 4.81 2.07
C ASN A 100 -6.44 3.57 2.01
N THR A 101 -5.85 2.39 2.10
CA THR A 101 -6.60 1.13 2.13
C THR A 101 -6.04 0.23 3.24
N GLU A 102 -6.92 -0.51 3.90
CA GLU A 102 -6.55 -1.37 5.02
C GLU A 102 -6.52 -2.83 4.56
N TYR A 103 -5.42 -3.51 4.86
CA TYR A 103 -5.27 -4.94 4.60
C TYR A 103 -5.19 -5.70 5.91
N GLU A 104 -5.99 -6.76 6.01
CA GLU A 104 -5.93 -7.73 7.11
C GLU A 104 -5.53 -9.10 6.58
N LYS A 105 -4.44 -9.64 7.10
CA LYS A 105 -4.01 -11.02 6.83
C LYS A 105 -4.13 -11.82 8.12
N LYS A 106 -5.05 -12.80 8.13
CA LYS A 106 -5.17 -13.76 9.24
C LYS A 106 -4.33 -14.99 8.93
N GLY A 107 -3.32 -15.25 9.75
CA GLY A 107 -2.53 -16.48 9.73
C GLY A 107 -2.42 -17.08 11.12
N ALA A 108 -2.23 -18.40 11.20
CA ALA A 108 -1.67 -18.99 12.42
C ALA A 108 -0.13 -18.99 12.27
N PRO A 109 0.64 -18.51 13.24
CA PRO A 109 0.24 -18.01 14.56
C PRO A 109 0.09 -16.48 14.63
N TYR A 110 0.01 -15.74 13.52
CA TYR A 110 -0.06 -14.27 13.51
C TYR A 110 -1.17 -13.71 12.63
N TRP A 111 -1.91 -12.71 13.13
CA TRP A 111 -2.69 -11.83 12.27
C TRP A 111 -1.98 -10.49 12.10
N THR A 112 -2.08 -9.89 10.93
CA THR A 112 -1.44 -8.62 10.60
C THR A 112 -2.46 -7.66 10.03
N ARG A 113 -2.46 -6.42 10.52
CA ARG A 113 -3.20 -5.30 9.94
C ARG A 113 -2.22 -4.25 9.46
N VAL A 114 -2.37 -3.85 8.20
CA VAL A 114 -1.53 -2.86 7.54
C VAL A 114 -2.41 -1.79 6.92
N ASN A 115 -2.04 -0.53 7.15
CA ASN A 115 -2.60 0.59 6.42
C ASN A 115 -1.64 0.96 5.30
N ALA A 116 -2.16 0.97 4.08
CA ALA A 116 -1.43 1.26 2.87
C ALA A 116 -1.80 2.64 2.36
N TYR A 117 -0.82 3.55 2.43
CA TYR A 117 -0.90 4.88 1.86
C TYR A 117 -0.30 4.85 0.47
N VAL A 118 -1.11 5.20 -0.51
CA VAL A 118 -0.72 5.15 -1.92
C VAL A 118 -0.82 6.54 -2.51
N TYR A 119 0.25 6.93 -3.18
CA TYR A 119 0.30 8.07 -4.08
C TYR A 119 0.70 7.55 -5.45
N ILE A 120 -0.09 7.84 -6.48
CA ILE A 120 0.32 7.54 -7.85
C ILE A 120 -0.06 8.69 -8.78
N ASN A 121 0.89 9.08 -9.62
CA ASN A 121 0.67 9.96 -10.76
C ASN A 121 0.70 9.11 -12.02
N ILE A 122 -0.45 8.93 -12.66
CA ILE A 122 -0.57 8.21 -13.94
C ILE A 122 -0.60 9.26 -15.05
N ILE A 123 0.30 9.12 -16.02
CA ILE A 123 0.41 10.03 -17.15
C ILE A 123 -0.02 9.28 -18.40
N GLU A 124 -1.05 9.79 -19.06
CA GLU A 124 -1.54 9.34 -20.36
C GLU A 124 -1.06 10.34 -21.42
N GLU A 125 -0.38 9.85 -22.45
CA GLU A 125 0.09 10.66 -23.58
C GLU A 125 -0.52 10.13 -24.87
N CYS A 126 -1.13 11.02 -25.65
CA CYS A 126 -1.67 10.70 -26.97
C CYS A 126 -0.80 11.37 -28.03
N GLU A 127 0.08 10.60 -28.67
CA GLU A 127 0.94 11.09 -29.73
C GLU A 127 0.15 11.27 -31.03
N ASP A 128 0.29 12.45 -31.65
CA ASP A 128 -0.24 12.68 -32.98
C ASP A 128 0.57 11.87 -33.99
N ASN A 129 -0.08 10.87 -34.58
CA ASN A 129 0.52 10.07 -35.62
C ASN A 129 -0.42 10.05 -36.81
N TRP A 130 -0.24 11.04 -37.67
CA TRP A 130 -1.07 11.30 -38.85
C TRP A 130 -1.11 10.15 -39.87
N PHE A 131 -0.12 9.25 -39.84
CA PHE A 131 -0.02 8.11 -40.75
C PHE A 131 -0.58 6.79 -40.20
N ALA A 132 -0.64 6.63 -38.88
CA ALA A 132 -1.13 5.43 -38.22
C ALA A 132 -1.78 5.88 -36.91
N ALA A 133 -3.12 5.83 -36.85
CA ALA A 133 -4.01 6.25 -35.76
C ALA A 133 -3.32 6.60 -34.42
N ASN A 134 -3.69 7.72 -33.79
CA ASN A 134 -2.97 8.29 -32.64
C ASN A 134 -2.61 7.23 -31.59
N LYS A 135 -1.37 7.31 -31.11
CA LYS A 135 -0.79 6.32 -30.21
C LYS A 135 -0.95 6.76 -28.77
N TYR A 136 -1.53 5.90 -27.95
CA TYR A 136 -1.64 6.12 -26.51
C TYR A 136 -0.47 5.44 -25.80
N LYS A 137 0.17 6.19 -24.90
CA LYS A 137 1.22 5.73 -24.01
C LYS A 137 0.81 6.01 -22.57
N PHE A 138 1.13 5.06 -21.69
CA PHE A 138 0.92 5.22 -20.26
C PHE A 138 2.23 5.09 -19.51
N SER A 139 2.42 5.95 -18.53
CA SER A 139 3.51 5.94 -17.57
C SER A 139 2.99 6.23 -16.17
N TYR A 140 3.80 5.94 -15.16
CA TYR A 140 3.45 6.28 -13.78
C TYR A 140 4.66 6.58 -12.91
N ASP A 141 4.41 7.37 -11.88
CA ASP A 141 5.21 7.49 -10.66
C ASP A 141 4.35 7.06 -9.48
N LEU A 142 4.76 5.99 -8.79
CA LEU A 142 4.02 5.34 -7.70
C LEU A 142 4.87 5.34 -6.43
N THR A 143 4.32 5.87 -5.35
CA THR A 143 4.85 5.72 -3.99
C THR A 143 3.86 4.91 -3.17
N ILE A 144 4.37 3.86 -2.52
CA ILE A 144 3.61 3.03 -1.60
C ILE A 144 4.28 3.09 -0.23
N GLU A 145 3.49 3.41 0.80
CA GLU A 145 3.91 3.36 2.19
C GLU A 145 2.99 2.44 3.00
N PHE A 146 3.58 1.52 3.77
CA PHE A 146 2.87 0.69 4.73
C PHE A 146 3.28 1.04 6.14
N ASN A 147 2.28 1.13 7.00
CA ASN A 147 2.48 1.11 8.43
C ASN A 147 1.47 0.14 9.04
N GLY A 148 1.95 -0.84 9.79
CA GLY A 148 1.10 -1.89 10.34
C GLY A 148 1.67 -2.57 11.58
N ILE A 149 0.83 -3.42 12.15
CA ILE A 149 1.16 -4.31 13.27
C ILE A 149 0.82 -5.73 12.86
N SER A 150 1.77 -6.62 13.10
CA SER A 150 1.52 -8.05 13.22
C SER A 150 1.39 -8.43 14.69
N ILE A 151 0.39 -9.23 15.05
CA ILE A 151 0.14 -9.71 16.42
C ILE A 151 0.18 -11.22 16.43
N ASN A 152 0.90 -11.80 17.38
CA ASN A 152 0.86 -13.23 17.64
C ASN A 152 -0.53 -13.60 18.19
N SER A 153 -1.32 -14.31 17.39
CA SER A 153 -2.67 -14.76 17.71
C SER A 153 -2.71 -15.58 19.01
N ASN A 154 -1.69 -16.40 19.28
CA ASN A 154 -1.62 -17.20 20.52
C ASN A 154 -1.28 -16.35 21.76
N LYS A 155 -0.69 -15.16 21.56
CA LYS A 155 -0.43 -14.18 22.62
C LYS A 155 -1.44 -13.02 22.59
N ALA A 156 -2.43 -13.02 21.69
CA ALA A 156 -3.42 -11.97 21.56
C ALA A 156 -4.31 -11.85 22.80
N ILE A 157 -4.53 -12.96 23.53
CA ILE A 157 -5.20 -12.95 24.83
C ILE A 157 -4.43 -12.05 25.82
N LYS A 158 -3.10 -12.16 25.89
CA LYS A 158 -2.26 -11.29 26.75
C LYS A 158 -2.36 -9.82 26.35
N LEU A 159 -2.50 -9.53 25.06
CA LEU A 159 -2.74 -8.16 24.57
C LEU A 159 -4.10 -7.64 25.03
N ASN A 160 -5.16 -8.43 24.84
CA ASN A 160 -6.50 -8.07 25.28
C ASN A 160 -6.58 -7.90 26.80
N GLU A 161 -5.93 -8.76 27.58
CA GLU A 161 -5.83 -8.62 29.05
C GLU A 161 -5.13 -7.33 29.48
N LEU A 162 -4.06 -6.93 28.77
CA LEU A 162 -3.32 -5.70 29.05
C LEU A 162 -4.09 -4.43 28.66
N ILE A 163 -4.91 -4.49 27.60
CA ILE A 163 -5.72 -3.36 27.13
C ILE A 163 -7.05 -3.24 27.90
N ALA A 164 -7.69 -4.37 28.23
CA ALA A 164 -8.99 -4.42 28.90
C ALA A 164 -8.91 -4.20 30.42
N LYS A 165 -7.73 -4.34 31.05
CA LYS A 165 -7.55 -3.79 32.40
C LYS A 165 -7.64 -2.27 32.30
N ASN A 166 -8.69 -1.70 32.90
CA ASN A 166 -9.12 -0.30 32.99
C ASN A 166 -8.07 0.71 33.52
N ASN A 167 -6.77 0.47 33.34
CA ASN A 167 -5.73 1.37 33.78
C ASN A 167 -4.45 1.16 32.97
N VAL A 168 -4.54 1.35 31.65
CA VAL A 168 -3.41 1.36 30.72
C VAL A 168 -2.25 2.22 31.30
N ALA A 169 -2.56 3.33 31.96
CA ALA A 169 -1.59 4.19 32.63
C ALA A 169 -0.85 3.50 33.80
N ASN A 170 -1.55 2.74 34.66
CA ASN A 170 -0.91 1.98 35.74
C ASN A 170 -0.12 0.78 35.22
N SER A 171 -0.63 0.07 34.20
CA SER A 171 0.13 -1.00 33.54
C SER A 171 1.42 -0.46 32.91
N ILE A 172 1.40 0.74 32.34
CA ILE A 172 2.60 1.42 31.83
C ILE A 172 3.58 1.80 32.94
N LYS A 173 3.07 2.30 34.09
CA LYS A 173 3.92 2.61 35.26
C LYS A 173 4.61 1.37 35.81
N GLU A 174 3.89 0.25 35.91
CA GLU A 174 4.40 -1.02 36.42
C GLU A 174 5.39 -1.70 35.45
N ILE A 175 5.21 -1.50 34.14
CA ILE A 175 6.17 -1.96 33.12
C ILE A 175 7.45 -1.12 33.16
N LYS A 176 7.33 0.21 33.32
CA LYS A 176 8.48 1.12 33.45
C LYS A 176 9.32 0.85 34.70
N SER A 177 8.73 0.38 35.80
CA SER A 177 9.47 0.05 37.04
C SER A 177 10.18 -1.31 36.99
N ARG A 178 9.91 -2.14 35.98
CA ARG A 178 10.49 -3.49 35.82
C ARG A 178 11.52 -3.60 34.69
N CYS A 179 11.76 -2.55 33.93
CA CYS A 179 12.91 -2.47 33.01
C CYS A 179 13.98 -1.58 33.67
N PRO A 180 15.20 -2.09 33.89
CA PRO A 180 16.30 -1.29 34.46
C PRO A 180 16.71 -0.13 33.53
#